data_AF-A0AAD4YVD7-F1
#
_entry.id   AF-A0AAD4YVD7-F1
#
_cell.length_a   1.000
_cell.length_b   1.000
_cell.length_c   1.000
_cell.angle_alpha   90.00
_cell.angle_beta   90.00
_cell.angle_gamma   90.00
#
_symmetry.space_group_name_H-M   'P 1'
#
loop_
_entity.id
_entity.type
_entity.pdbx_description
1 polymer ?
#
loop_
_entity_poly.entity_id
_entity_poly.type
_entity_poly.pdbx_seq_one_letter_code
_entity_poly.pdbx_strand_id
1 'polypeptide(L)'
;MNASLKHYGLIGRRYITQQDIHLTIWCMTAEAVIPLEVQFPLLRVALQLTNPDENANVRLAELEALDEKRLAAQQRLEIYQAQVTGAFNRKVKLQGNFSIGDLVLTFRRPFVITRKMHGKFEPKWEGPTSLLRFSLRVPTSCQTP
;
A
#
# COMPACT_ATOMS: atom_id res chain seq x y z
N MET A 1 -11.85 29.94 -44.12
CA MET A 1 -10.93 30.83 -43.39
C MET A 1 -10.39 30.09 -42.19
N ASN A 2 -9.10 29.75 -42.29
CA ASN A 2 -8.11 29.68 -41.22
C ASN A 2 -8.28 28.55 -40.20
N ALA A 3 -7.68 27.41 -40.56
CA ALA A 3 -7.32 26.32 -39.66
C ALA A 3 -6.47 26.83 -38.49
N SER A 4 -6.94 26.61 -37.27
CA SER A 4 -6.09 26.63 -36.07
C SER A 4 -5.96 25.19 -35.55
N LEU A 5 -5.14 24.41 -36.25
CA LEU A 5 -4.67 23.10 -35.80
C LEU A 5 -3.65 23.33 -34.69
N LYS A 6 -4.13 23.39 -33.44
CA LYS A 6 -3.26 23.30 -32.27
C LYS A 6 -2.83 21.85 -32.10
N HIS A 7 -1.72 21.49 -32.71
CA HIS A 7 -1.09 20.18 -32.54
C HIS A 7 -0.18 20.23 -31.30
N TYR A 8 -0.50 19.43 -30.28
CA TYR A 8 0.37 19.21 -29.14
C TYR A 8 0.41 17.71 -28.79
N GLY A 9 1.64 17.16 -28.82
CA GLY A 9 2.12 16.06 -27.97
C GLY A 9 1.50 14.66 -28.09
N LEU A 10 2.29 13.71 -28.58
CA LEU A 10 2.06 12.26 -28.50
C LEU A 10 2.03 11.76 -27.04
N ILE A 11 0.99 11.01 -26.65
CA ILE A 11 1.00 9.78 -25.81
C ILE A 11 -0.45 9.25 -25.73
N GLY A 12 -0.61 7.92 -25.87
CA GLY A 12 -1.87 7.25 -26.14
C GLY A 12 -3.05 7.51 -25.20
N ARG A 13 -4.14 7.98 -25.80
CA ARG A 13 -5.55 7.62 -25.55
C ARG A 13 -6.36 8.40 -26.58
N ARG A 14 -7.13 7.72 -27.43
CA ARG A 14 -8.01 8.41 -28.39
C ARG A 14 -9.04 9.21 -27.58
N TYR A 15 -8.96 10.53 -27.64
CA TYR A 15 -10.01 11.41 -27.11
C TYR A 15 -11.17 11.35 -28.11
N ILE A 16 -12.31 10.82 -27.66
CA ILE A 16 -13.51 10.71 -28.48
C ILE A 16 -14.12 12.11 -28.55
N THR A 17 -14.15 12.72 -29.73
CA THR A 17 -14.80 14.01 -29.93
C THR A 17 -16.33 13.85 -29.98
N GLN A 18 -17.10 14.91 -29.76
CA GLN A 18 -18.57 14.84 -29.79
C GLN A 18 -19.11 14.36 -31.15
N GLN A 19 -18.36 14.60 -32.22
CA GLN A 19 -18.66 14.11 -33.57
C GLN A 19 -18.38 12.60 -33.71
N ASP A 20 -17.37 12.07 -33.01
CA ASP A 20 -17.06 10.63 -33.00
C ASP A 20 -18.13 9.81 -32.26
N ILE A 21 -18.73 10.38 -31.20
CA ILE A 21 -19.87 9.76 -30.50
C ILE A 21 -21.08 9.67 -31.43
N HIS A 22 -21.41 10.75 -32.14
CA HIS A 22 -22.54 10.81 -33.06
C HIS A 22 -22.41 9.81 -34.23
N LEU A 23 -21.21 9.67 -34.79
CA LEU A 23 -20.92 8.71 -35.87
C LEU A 23 -20.98 7.24 -35.38
N THR A 24 -20.52 6.97 -34.16
CA THR A 24 -20.58 5.62 -33.56
C THR A 24 -22.03 5.22 -33.26
N ILE A 25 -22.84 6.15 -32.76
CA ILE A 25 -24.27 5.93 -32.51
C ILE A 25 -25.02 5.71 -33.83
N TRP A 26 -24.76 6.52 -34.86
CA TRP A 26 -25.38 6.37 -36.18
C TRP A 26 -25.08 5.01 -36.83
N CYS A 27 -23.83 4.52 -36.72
CA CYS A 27 -23.44 3.21 -37.23
C CYS A 27 -24.10 2.04 -36.46
N MET A 28 -24.45 2.23 -35.18
CA MET A 28 -25.10 1.20 -34.35
C MET A 28 -26.62 1.15 -34.55
N THR A 29 -27.24 2.22 -35.05
CA THR A 29 -28.70 2.29 -35.27
C THR A 29 -29.18 1.64 -36.58
N ALA A 30 -28.27 1.35 -37.51
CA ALA A 30 -28.56 0.54 -38.69
C ALA A 30 -28.26 -0.93 -38.36
N GLU A 31 -29.29 -1.66 -37.91
CA GLU A 31 -29.30 -3.13 -37.70
C GLU A 31 -28.27 -3.73 -36.73
N ALA A 32 -28.04 -3.14 -35.55
CA ALA A 32 -27.25 -3.82 -34.52
C ALA A 32 -27.91 -3.77 -33.14
N VAL A 33 -28.29 -4.95 -32.64
CA VAL A 33 -28.64 -5.16 -31.22
C VAL A 33 -27.39 -4.85 -30.40
N ILE A 34 -27.44 -3.76 -29.62
CA ILE A 34 -26.34 -3.38 -28.74
C ILE A 34 -26.17 -4.50 -27.70
N PRO A 35 -24.97 -5.12 -27.58
CA PRO A 35 -24.73 -6.14 -26.58
C PRO A 35 -24.91 -5.55 -25.17
N LEU A 36 -25.50 -6.35 -24.29
CA LEU A 36 -25.95 -5.95 -22.95
C LEU A 36 -24.78 -5.43 -22.09
N GLU A 37 -23.58 -5.97 -22.31
CA GLU A 37 -22.32 -5.58 -21.68
C GLU A 37 -21.96 -4.11 -21.96
N VAL A 38 -22.42 -3.54 -23.08
CA VAL A 38 -22.17 -2.15 -23.48
C VAL A 38 -23.34 -1.23 -23.11
N GLN A 39 -24.56 -1.75 -23.15
CA GLN A 39 -25.77 -0.98 -22.85
C GLN A 39 -25.83 -0.54 -21.37
N PHE A 40 -25.44 -1.42 -20.44
CA PHE A 40 -25.50 -1.10 -19.01
C PHE A 40 -24.52 -0.01 -18.57
N PRO A 41 -23.21 -0.05 -18.95
CA PRO A 41 -22.29 1.05 -18.65
C PRO A 41 -22.77 2.37 -19.24
N LEU A 42 -23.29 2.36 -20.48
CA LEU A 42 -23.77 3.56 -21.15
C LEU A 42 -24.97 4.17 -20.42
N LEU A 43 -25.95 3.34 -20.03
CA LEU A 43 -27.12 3.79 -19.29
C LEU A 43 -26.75 4.38 -17.92
N ARG A 44 -25.82 3.74 -17.20
CA ARG A 44 -25.32 4.27 -15.92
C ARG A 44 -24.65 5.63 -16.08
N VAL A 45 -23.81 5.79 -17.11
CA VAL A 45 -23.15 7.07 -17.39
C VAL A 45 -24.17 8.13 -17.81
N ALA A 46 -25.15 7.77 -18.64
CA ALA A 46 -26.22 8.69 -19.04
C ALA A 46 -27.04 9.17 -17.84
N LEU A 47 -27.46 8.27 -16.94
CA LEU A 47 -28.17 8.60 -15.71
C LEU A 47 -27.33 9.51 -14.79
N GLN A 48 -26.02 9.30 -14.75
CA GLN A 48 -25.10 10.16 -14.00
C GLN A 48 -24.95 11.57 -14.59
N LEU A 49 -25.19 11.75 -15.89
CA LEU A 49 -25.10 13.03 -16.58
C LEU A 49 -26.40 13.84 -16.48
N THR A 50 -27.52 13.21 -16.14
CA THR A 50 -28.84 13.86 -16.05
C THR A 50 -28.89 14.94 -14.97
N ASN A 51 -28.33 14.67 -13.79
CA ASN A 51 -28.28 15.61 -12.66
C ASN A 51 -26.83 15.72 -12.15
N PRO A 52 -25.98 16.53 -12.79
CA PRO A 52 -24.56 16.57 -12.49
C PRO A 52 -24.25 17.08 -11.08
N ASP A 53 -25.01 18.06 -10.59
CA ASP A 53 -24.76 18.71 -9.29
C ASP A 53 -25.12 17.81 -8.10
N GLU A 54 -26.29 17.17 -8.12
CA GLU A 54 -26.68 16.20 -7.09
C GLU A 54 -25.74 15.01 -7.06
N ASN A 55 -25.35 14.52 -8.23
CA ASN A 55 -24.42 13.41 -8.37
C ASN A 55 -22.99 13.78 -7.92
N ALA A 56 -22.57 15.03 -8.10
CA ALA A 56 -21.31 15.52 -7.54
C ALA A 56 -21.34 15.50 -6.00
N ASN A 57 -22.43 15.97 -5.39
CA ASN A 57 -22.60 15.97 -3.94
C ASN A 57 -22.60 14.55 -3.36
N VAL A 58 -23.31 13.61 -3.99
CA VAL A 58 -23.32 12.20 -3.56
C VAL A 58 -21.92 11.58 -3.64
N ARG A 59 -21.18 11.80 -4.73
CA ARG A 59 -19.81 11.29 -4.87
C ARG A 59 -18.86 11.90 -3.84
N LEU A 60 -19.02 13.20 -3.52
CA LEU A 60 -18.23 13.85 -2.48
C LEU A 60 -18.49 13.22 -1.12
N ALA A 61 -19.76 13.03 -0.74
CA ALA A 61 -20.11 12.37 0.52
C ALA A 61 -19.58 10.92 0.60
N GLU A 62 -19.62 10.17 -0.50
CA GLU A 62 -19.02 8.83 -0.57
C GLU A 62 -17.50 8.85 -0.37
N LEU A 63 -16.81 9.83 -0.97
CA LEU A 63 -15.37 10.00 -0.82
C LEU A 63 -14.99 10.38 0.62
N GLU A 64 -15.70 11.32 1.22
CA GLU A 64 -15.51 11.71 2.62
C GLU A 64 -15.68 10.50 3.56
N ALA A 65 -16.73 9.72 3.37
CA ALA A 65 -16.97 8.50 4.16
C ALA A 65 -15.86 7.44 3.99
N LEU A 66 -15.24 7.36 2.81
CA LEU A 66 -14.09 6.49 2.58
C LEU A 66 -12.84 7.01 3.27
N ASP A 67 -12.60 8.31 3.24
CA ASP A 67 -11.43 8.92 3.85
C ASP A 67 -11.51 8.86 5.39
N GLU A 68 -12.68 9.03 5.98
CA GLU A 68 -12.91 8.78 7.40
C GLU A 68 -12.56 7.34 7.80
N LYS A 69 -12.97 6.35 7.00
CA LYS A 69 -12.63 4.93 7.24
C LYS A 69 -11.13 4.68 7.12
N ARG A 70 -10.47 5.29 6.13
CA ARG A 70 -9.01 5.19 5.96
C ARG A 70 -8.28 5.79 7.15
N LEU A 71 -8.68 6.98 7.59
CA LEU A 71 -8.10 7.65 8.75
C LEU A 71 -8.27 6.82 10.02
N ALA A 72 -9.47 6.29 10.27
CA ALA A 72 -9.72 5.43 11.42
C ALA A 72 -8.88 4.13 11.39
N ALA A 73 -8.68 3.54 10.20
CA ALA A 73 -7.83 2.37 10.05
C ALA A 73 -6.34 2.69 10.30
N GLN A 74 -5.86 3.83 9.80
CA GLN A 74 -4.49 4.31 10.04
C GLN A 74 -4.24 4.56 11.53
N GLN A 75 -5.12 5.29 12.21
CA GLN A 75 -5.00 5.56 13.65
C GLN A 75 -4.95 4.25 14.47
N ARG A 76 -5.79 3.26 14.14
CA ARG A 76 -5.77 1.95 14.80
C ARG A 76 -4.44 1.22 14.59
N LEU A 77 -3.90 1.29 13.38
CA LEU A 77 -2.62 0.67 13.06
C LEU A 77 -1.47 1.31 13.84
N GLU A 78 -1.42 2.64 13.91
CA GLU A 78 -0.41 3.37 14.69
C GLU A 78 -0.48 3.03 16.18
N ILE A 79 -1.69 3.00 16.75
CA ILE A 79 -1.89 2.60 18.14
C ILE A 79 -1.40 1.17 18.37
N TYR A 80 -1.75 0.24 17.47
CA TYR A 80 -1.31 -1.15 17.56
C TYR A 80 0.21 -1.27 17.49
N GLN A 81 0.86 -0.59 16.53
CA GLN A 81 2.31 -0.57 16.38
C GLN A 81 3.00 0.00 17.63
N ALA A 82 2.47 1.09 18.21
CA ALA A 82 2.98 1.68 19.43
C ALA A 82 2.85 0.72 20.63
N GLN A 83 1.73 0.00 20.75
CA GLN A 83 1.52 -1.00 21.78
C GLN A 83 2.49 -2.18 21.66
N VAL A 84 2.66 -2.73 20.46
CA VAL A 84 3.59 -3.84 20.19
C VAL A 84 5.02 -3.42 20.47
N THR A 85 5.42 -2.25 19.97
CA THR A 85 6.77 -1.69 20.19
C THR A 85 7.02 -1.41 21.67
N GLY A 86 6.03 -0.85 22.37
CA GLY A 86 6.11 -0.62 23.81
C GLY A 86 6.24 -1.91 24.62
N ALA A 87 5.45 -2.94 24.28
CA ALA A 87 5.52 -4.25 24.93
C ALA A 87 6.88 -4.94 24.70
N PHE A 88 7.41 -4.87 23.48
CA PHE A 88 8.75 -5.37 23.16
C PHE A 88 9.83 -4.62 23.94
N ASN A 89 9.81 -3.28 23.90
CA ASN A 89 10.80 -2.45 24.59
C ASN A 89 10.79 -2.67 26.11
N ARG A 90 9.61 -2.88 26.73
CA ARG A 90 9.53 -3.25 28.15
C ARG A 90 10.22 -4.58 28.44
N LYS A 91 9.96 -5.61 27.64
CA LYS A 91 10.62 -6.93 27.80
C LYS A 91 12.14 -6.84 27.66
N VAL A 92 12.63 -6.05 26.71
CA VAL A 92 14.06 -5.86 26.49
C VAL A 92 14.71 -5.07 27.64
N LYS A 93 14.06 -4.00 28.13
CA LYS A 93 14.55 -3.23 29.29
C LYS A 93 14.57 -4.05 30.58
N LEU A 94 13.60 -4.96 30.76
CA LEU A 94 13.56 -5.87 31.91
C LEU A 94 14.73 -6.88 31.93
N GLN A 95 15.37 -7.14 30.78
CA GLN A 95 16.52 -8.06 30.69
C GLN A 95 17.87 -7.42 31.07
N GLY A 96 17.90 -6.13 31.42
CA GLY A 96 19.03 -5.50 32.09
C GLY A 96 19.69 -4.36 31.31
N ASN A 97 20.22 -3.40 32.07
CA ASN A 97 21.12 -2.37 31.56
C ASN A 97 22.50 -3.00 31.34
N PHE A 98 22.74 -3.51 30.13
CA PHE A 98 24.06 -4.01 29.76
C PHE A 98 25.06 -2.86 29.71
N SER A 99 26.12 -2.97 30.50
CA SER A 99 27.27 -2.06 30.45
C SER A 99 28.37 -2.64 29.57
N ILE A 100 29.18 -1.75 28.99
CA ILE A 100 30.38 -2.17 28.27
C ILE A 100 31.31 -2.87 29.27
N GLY A 101 31.76 -4.08 28.95
CA GLY A 101 32.55 -4.93 29.85
C GLY A 101 31.75 -6.03 30.56
N ASP A 102 30.41 -6.02 30.49
CA ASP A 102 29.61 -7.11 31.04
C ASP A 102 29.84 -8.43 30.30
N LEU A 103 29.89 -9.53 31.04
CA LEU A 103 30.08 -10.86 30.50
C LEU A 103 28.74 -11.42 30.00
N VAL A 104 28.60 -11.56 28.68
CA VAL A 104 27.34 -11.98 28.05
C VAL A 104 27.58 -13.16 27.12
N LEU A 105 26.59 -14.04 27.04
CA LEU A 105 26.59 -15.17 26.11
C LEU A 105 26.22 -14.68 24.71
N THR A 106 27.11 -14.89 23.75
CA THR A 106 26.89 -14.49 22.35
C THR A 106 26.16 -15.57 21.58
N PHE A 107 25.04 -15.20 20.96
CA PHE A 107 24.34 -16.07 20.01
C PHE A 107 24.88 -15.84 18.60
N ARG A 108 25.66 -16.79 18.07
CA ARG A 108 26.13 -16.71 16.70
C ARG A 108 25.01 -17.17 15.75
N ARG A 109 24.31 -16.24 15.08
CA ARG A 109 23.46 -16.58 13.93
C ARG A 109 24.38 -16.84 12.72
N PRO A 110 24.49 -18.07 12.20
CA PRO A 110 25.25 -18.30 10.98
C PRO A 110 24.52 -17.62 9.82
N PHE A 111 25.18 -16.69 9.14
CA PHE A 111 24.67 -16.09 7.91
C PHE A 111 24.64 -17.12 6.75
N VAL A 112 25.46 -18.18 6.86
CA VAL A 112 25.37 -19.37 6.02
C VAL A 112 25.26 -20.59 6.93
N ILE A 113 24.22 -21.40 6.71
CA ILE A 113 23.94 -22.65 7.42
C ILE A 113 25.03 -23.73 7.16
N THR A 114 25.98 -23.46 6.25
CA THR A 114 27.00 -24.43 5.80
C THR A 114 28.25 -24.49 6.66
N ARG A 115 28.43 -23.63 7.67
CA ARG A 115 29.47 -23.87 8.68
C ARG A 115 29.03 -25.09 9.49
N LYS A 116 29.58 -26.26 9.15
CA LYS A 116 29.45 -27.56 9.81
C LYS A 116 28.74 -27.41 11.16
N MET A 117 27.42 -27.60 11.20
CA MET A 117 26.72 -27.74 12.47
C MET A 117 27.27 -29.01 13.10
N HIS A 118 28.29 -28.84 13.90
CA HIS A 118 28.82 -29.88 14.75
C HIS A 118 27.65 -30.34 15.64
N GLY A 119 27.24 -31.61 15.49
CA GLY A 119 26.33 -32.36 16.36
C GLY A 119 25.01 -31.71 16.81
N LYS A 120 23.91 -32.47 16.81
CA LYS A 120 22.61 -32.10 17.41
C LYS A 120 22.68 -31.62 18.88
N PHE A 121 23.82 -31.83 19.55
CA PHE A 121 24.05 -31.58 20.98
C PHE A 121 25.08 -30.48 21.30
N GLU A 122 25.60 -29.76 20.30
CA GLU A 122 26.50 -28.64 20.63
C GLU A 122 25.74 -27.37 21.05
N PRO A 123 26.27 -26.64 22.05
CA PRO A 123 25.66 -25.41 22.51
C PRO A 123 25.68 -24.36 21.39
N LYS A 124 24.51 -23.81 21.07
CA LYS A 124 24.36 -22.72 20.09
C LYS A 124 24.85 -21.36 20.61
N TRP A 125 25.25 -21.30 21.88
CA TRP A 125 25.73 -20.12 22.57
C TRP A 125 27.25 -20.21 22.64
N GLU A 126 27.93 -19.20 22.14
CA GLU A 126 29.37 -19.07 22.35
C GLU A 126 29.63 -18.66 23.81
N GLY A 127 30.81 -19.03 24.32
CA GLY A 127 31.17 -18.85 25.72
C GLY A 127 31.15 -17.38 26.20
N PRO A 128 31.41 -17.15 27.50
CA PRO A 128 31.28 -15.84 28.10
C PRO A 128 32.20 -14.82 27.39
N THR A 129 31.62 -13.81 26.77
CA THR A 129 32.36 -12.78 26.02
C THR A 129 32.06 -11.41 26.62
N SER A 130 33.06 -10.53 26.71
CA SER A 130 32.86 -9.16 27.17
C SER A 130 32.10 -8.33 26.13
N LEU A 131 31.01 -7.68 26.54
CA LEU A 131 30.27 -6.76 25.66
C LEU A 131 31.10 -5.52 25.32
N LEU A 132 31.46 -5.39 24.05
CA LEU A 132 32.18 -4.20 23.54
C LEU A 132 31.23 -3.09 23.10
N ARG A 133 30.06 -3.45 22.54
CA ARG A 133 29.06 -2.50 22.03
C ARG A 133 27.67 -3.09 22.09
N PHE A 134 26.71 -2.35 22.63
CA PHE A 134 25.30 -2.71 22.62
C PHE A 134 24.58 -2.00 21.46
N SER A 135 23.88 -2.76 20.62
CA SER A 135 23.00 -2.21 19.59
C SER A 135 21.67 -2.95 19.57
N LEU A 136 20.59 -2.25 19.92
CA LEU A 136 19.25 -2.77 19.75
C LEU A 136 18.89 -2.77 18.27
N ARG A 137 18.65 -3.97 17.70
CA ARG A 137 18.06 -4.08 16.37
C ARG A 137 16.56 -3.85 16.51
N VAL A 138 16.07 -2.73 16.01
CA VAL A 138 14.62 -2.50 15.88
C VAL A 138 14.11 -3.43 14.77
N PRO A 139 13.08 -4.26 15.00
CA PRO A 139 12.47 -5.05 13.93
C PRO A 139 12.00 -4.12 12.80
N THR A 140 12.47 -4.37 11.58
CA THR A 140 12.08 -3.59 10.38
C THR A 140 10.58 -3.69 10.08
N SER A 141 9.89 -4.70 10.63
CA SER A 141 8.43 -4.84 10.55
C SER A 141 7.63 -3.75 11.27
N CYS A 142 8.28 -2.98 12.15
CA CYS A 142 7.66 -1.88 12.90
C CYS A 142 8.05 -0.50 12.36
N GLN A 143 8.79 -0.43 11.25
CA GLN A 143 9.11 0.84 10.59
C GLN A 143 7.98 1.16 9.62
N THR A 144 7.27 2.26 9.87
CA THR A 144 6.41 2.88 8.86
C THR A 144 7.29 3.46 7.76
N PRO A 145 6.94 3.28 6.47
CA PRO A 145 7.62 3.93 5.36
C PRO A 145 7.51 5.46 5.43
#